data_AF-A0A9P0HD32-F1
#
_entry.id   AF-A0A9P0HD32-F1
#
_cell.length_a   1.000
_cell.length_b   1.000
_cell.length_c   1.000
_cell.angle_alpha   90.00
_cell.angle_beta   90.00
_cell.angle_gamma   90.00
#
_symmetry.space_group_name_H-M   'P 1'
#
loop_
_entity.id
_entity.type
_entity.pdbx_description
1 polymer ?
#
loop_
_entity_poly.entity_id
_entity_poly.type
_entity_poly.pdbx_seq_one_letter_code
_entity_poly.pdbx_strand_id
1 'polypeptide(L)'
;MFIIYQQGAFAENAGNRWKNSTTFTNKHCTLHRKVQSHQLLGNNIYFNQMKPIFVVLRIVGRFPYSFTKTGIAPFSFMSWAFLYSLAFNVAFCVMTTYSVRKIIRDKIYPSQSFDEIMFWCLPLLFGIQSFLGPITFWWDAPRTVKYFKKWKDFEDLWRCRKMYSVKRLRYTRIMSASIIPMTIIIFIYETSTIPKISLFIFLPYIPILVTDLLMLGHWWLTLHDLTLYAEHFLISIFKFASNAVTYLIVLVQMKAHPKALGLHPIQGSGSNKTM
;
A
#
# COMPACT_ATOMS: atom_id res chain seq x y z
N MET A 1 15.03 -16.59 37.81
CA MET A 1 14.89 -15.88 39.10
C MET A 1 16.15 -15.06 39.28
N PHE A 2 16.01 -13.76 39.61
CA PHE A 2 17.07 -12.74 39.74
C PHE A 2 17.86 -12.43 38.47
N ILE A 3 17.47 -11.35 37.75
CA ILE A 3 18.20 -10.07 37.60
C ILE A 3 17.28 -9.14 36.78
N ILE A 4 16.21 -8.59 37.37
CA ILE A 4 15.47 -7.46 36.78
C ILE A 4 14.88 -6.66 37.95
N TYR A 5 15.64 -5.80 38.61
CA TYR A 5 15.09 -4.71 39.45
C TYR A 5 16.22 -3.75 39.85
N GLN A 6 16.72 -2.92 38.93
CA GLN A 6 17.43 -1.67 39.30
C GLN A 6 17.64 -0.67 38.16
N GLN A 7 16.58 -0.28 37.44
CA GLN A 7 16.63 0.86 36.49
C GLN A 7 15.41 1.81 36.62
N GLY A 8 14.82 1.90 37.82
CA GLY A 8 13.55 2.60 38.04
C GLY A 8 13.61 4.10 38.34
N ALA A 9 14.77 4.72 38.57
CA ALA A 9 14.80 6.06 39.20
C ALA A 9 15.40 7.21 38.37
N PHE A 10 15.91 6.95 37.15
CA PHE A 10 16.50 8.02 36.31
C PHE A 10 15.64 8.43 35.10
N ALA A 11 14.51 7.74 34.86
CA ALA A 11 13.64 7.97 33.71
C ALA A 11 12.55 9.05 33.92
N GLU A 12 12.33 9.50 35.16
CA GLU A 12 11.13 10.30 35.48
C GLU A 12 11.30 11.81 35.22
N ASN A 13 12.53 12.34 35.25
CA ASN A 13 12.79 13.77 35.03
C ASN A 13 13.06 14.17 33.56
N ALA A 14 13.30 13.20 32.66
CA ALA A 14 13.40 13.45 31.22
C ALA A 14 12.02 13.44 30.53
N GLY A 15 11.01 12.78 31.10
CA GLY A 15 9.68 12.61 30.49
C GLY A 15 8.85 13.89 30.35
N ASN A 16 9.04 14.87 31.24
CA ASN A 16 8.19 16.07 31.25
C ASN A 16 8.64 17.15 30.24
N ARG A 17 9.91 17.16 29.82
CA ARG A 17 10.41 18.14 28.82
C ARG A 17 10.10 17.72 27.37
N TRP A 18 9.96 16.43 27.09
CA TRP A 18 9.55 15.90 25.78
C TRP A 18 8.03 15.93 25.54
N LYS A 19 7.21 15.88 26.60
CA LYS A 19 5.74 16.01 26.49
C LYS A 19 5.30 17.37 25.94
N ASN A 20 6.04 18.45 26.22
CA ASN A 20 5.67 19.81 25.78
C ASN A 20 6.14 20.15 24.35
N SER A 21 7.24 19.55 23.88
CA SER A 21 7.72 19.75 22.49
C SER A 21 6.89 18.94 21.47
N THR A 22 6.36 17.78 21.88
CA THR A 22 5.41 17.01 21.06
C THR A 22 4.02 17.63 21.01
N THR A 23 3.58 18.42 22.02
CA THR A 23 2.27 19.09 21.98
C THR A 23 2.22 20.27 21.00
N PHE A 24 3.34 20.99 20.81
CA PHE A 24 3.37 22.16 19.91
C PHE A 24 3.37 21.76 18.42
N THR A 25 4.07 20.69 18.07
CA THR A 25 4.06 20.11 16.71
C THR A 25 2.74 19.40 16.39
N ASN A 26 2.09 18.76 17.36
CA ASN A 26 0.77 18.16 17.15
C ASN A 26 -0.31 19.24 16.91
N LYS A 27 -0.30 20.35 17.66
CA LYS A 27 -1.26 21.46 17.52
C LYS A 27 -1.21 22.10 16.13
N HIS A 28 -0.01 22.39 15.61
CA HIS A 28 0.15 22.97 14.27
C HIS A 28 -0.30 22.00 13.16
N CYS A 29 -0.04 20.70 13.32
CA CYS A 29 -0.51 19.68 12.38
C CYS A 29 -2.04 19.49 12.47
N THR A 30 -2.65 19.57 13.66
CA THR A 30 -4.11 19.50 13.81
C THR A 30 -4.86 20.73 13.32
N LEU A 31 -4.28 21.93 13.44
CA LEU A 31 -4.87 23.16 12.92
C LEU A 31 -4.79 23.21 11.39
N HIS A 32 -3.64 22.83 10.82
CA HIS A 32 -3.52 22.62 9.38
C HIS A 32 -4.44 21.48 8.92
N ARG A 33 -4.58 20.39 9.69
CA ARG A 33 -5.50 19.29 9.36
C ARG A 33 -6.95 19.75 9.24
N LYS A 34 -7.45 20.67 10.08
CA LYS A 34 -8.83 21.20 9.98
C LYS A 34 -9.05 22.08 8.73
N VAL A 35 -8.04 22.84 8.32
CA VAL A 35 -8.12 23.74 7.16
C VAL A 35 -7.84 22.97 5.85
N GLN A 36 -6.84 22.08 5.84
CA GLN A 36 -6.57 21.18 4.71
C GLN A 36 -7.63 20.09 4.57
N SER A 37 -8.26 19.60 5.63
CA SER A 37 -9.33 18.59 5.51
C SER A 37 -10.47 19.11 4.64
N HIS A 38 -10.84 20.39 4.73
CA HIS A 38 -11.93 20.93 3.91
C HIS A 38 -11.59 21.02 2.41
N GLN A 39 -10.32 21.17 2.02
CA GLN A 39 -9.89 21.17 0.61
C GLN A 39 -9.41 19.80 0.10
N LEU A 40 -8.90 18.92 0.96
CA LEU A 40 -8.50 17.53 0.64
C LEU A 40 -9.65 16.52 0.75
N LEU A 41 -10.79 16.87 1.37
CA LEU A 41 -11.98 16.00 1.43
C LEU A 41 -12.49 15.62 0.04
N GLY A 42 -12.21 16.44 -0.99
CA GLY A 42 -12.67 16.22 -2.35
C GLY A 42 -11.85 15.19 -3.16
N ASN A 43 -10.55 15.04 -2.87
CA ASN A 43 -9.65 14.23 -3.71
C ASN A 43 -8.79 13.30 -2.85
N ASN A 44 -9.28 12.07 -2.68
CA ASN A 44 -8.51 10.98 -2.08
C ASN A 44 -7.38 10.57 -3.04
N ILE A 45 -6.19 11.14 -2.86
CA ILE A 45 -5.05 10.98 -3.77
C ILE A 45 -4.64 9.51 -3.87
N TYR A 46 -4.55 8.81 -2.74
CA TYR A 46 -4.22 7.39 -2.70
C TYR A 46 -5.24 6.56 -3.51
N PHE A 47 -6.53 6.81 -3.30
CA PHE A 47 -7.57 6.12 -4.05
C PHE A 47 -7.47 6.38 -5.55
N ASN A 48 -7.21 7.62 -5.97
CA ASN A 48 -7.00 7.97 -7.37
C ASN A 48 -5.80 7.23 -7.99
N GLN A 49 -4.74 7.00 -7.20
CA GLN A 49 -3.57 6.21 -7.63
C GLN A 49 -3.91 4.72 -7.80
N MET A 50 -4.74 4.16 -6.93
CA MET A 50 -5.12 2.74 -6.96
C MET A 50 -6.29 2.41 -7.88
N LYS A 51 -7.10 3.43 -8.24
CA LYS A 51 -8.29 3.30 -9.08
C LYS A 51 -8.08 2.47 -10.36
N PRO A 52 -6.99 2.61 -11.13
CA PRO A 52 -6.80 1.81 -12.35
C PRO A 52 -6.80 0.30 -12.08
N ILE A 53 -6.16 -0.15 -10.99
CA ILE A 53 -6.12 -1.56 -10.60
C ILE A 53 -7.53 -2.06 -10.29
N PHE A 54 -8.30 -1.31 -9.49
CA PHE A 54 -9.67 -1.70 -9.16
C PHE A 54 -10.61 -1.70 -10.36
N VAL A 55 -10.39 -0.80 -11.34
CA VAL A 55 -11.16 -0.78 -12.58
C VAL A 55 -10.90 -2.06 -13.38
N VAL A 56 -9.63 -2.48 -13.54
CA VAL A 56 -9.32 -3.73 -14.24
C VAL A 56 -9.88 -4.93 -13.48
N LEU A 57 -9.71 -4.98 -12.15
CA LEU A 57 -10.29 -6.04 -11.32
C LEU A 57 -11.83 -6.11 -11.44
N ARG A 58 -12.50 -4.96 -11.63
CA ARG A 58 -13.93 -4.94 -11.90
C ARG A 58 -14.24 -5.48 -13.29
N ILE A 59 -13.50 -5.10 -14.33
CA ILE A 59 -13.70 -5.60 -15.71
C ILE A 59 -13.57 -7.12 -15.76
N VAL A 60 -12.67 -7.72 -14.98
CA VAL A 60 -12.53 -9.19 -14.90
C VAL A 60 -13.51 -9.85 -13.91
N GLY A 61 -14.50 -9.09 -13.39
CA GLY A 61 -15.54 -9.61 -12.50
C GLY A 61 -15.08 -10.04 -11.11
N ARG A 62 -13.88 -9.61 -10.67
CA ARG A 62 -13.28 -10.01 -9.39
C ARG A 62 -13.48 -8.98 -8.27
N PHE A 63 -13.92 -7.77 -8.59
CA PHE A 63 -14.09 -6.68 -7.62
C PHE A 63 -15.52 -6.11 -7.60
N PRO A 64 -16.38 -6.56 -6.66
CA PRO A 64 -17.81 -6.26 -6.66
C PRO A 64 -18.20 -4.95 -5.96
N TYR A 65 -17.27 -4.04 -5.71
CA TYR A 65 -17.58 -2.74 -5.10
C TYR A 65 -17.86 -1.68 -6.14
N SER A 66 -18.73 -0.73 -5.80
CA SER A 66 -18.86 0.53 -6.53
C SER A 66 -17.85 1.58 -6.03
N PHE A 67 -17.52 2.54 -6.90
CA PHE A 67 -16.66 3.67 -6.53
C PHE A 67 -17.52 4.90 -6.31
N THR A 68 -17.23 5.66 -5.25
CA THR A 68 -17.73 7.03 -5.06
C THR A 68 -16.65 8.02 -5.44
N LYS A 69 -16.98 9.31 -5.51
CA LYS A 69 -16.00 10.39 -5.74
C LYS A 69 -14.92 10.43 -4.64
N THR A 70 -15.26 9.99 -3.44
CA THR A 70 -14.40 10.07 -2.25
C THR A 70 -13.67 8.76 -1.92
N GLY A 71 -14.04 7.64 -2.55
CA GLY A 71 -13.38 6.35 -2.31
C GLY A 71 -14.19 5.13 -2.74
N ILE A 72 -14.08 4.06 -1.95
CA ILE A 72 -14.82 2.81 -2.15
C ILE A 72 -16.17 2.93 -1.42
N ALA A 73 -17.27 2.65 -2.11
CA ALA A 73 -18.60 2.65 -1.51
C ALA A 73 -18.74 1.51 -0.48
N PRO A 74 -19.65 1.62 0.51
CA PRO A 74 -20.01 0.48 1.34
C PRO A 74 -20.50 -0.68 0.47
N PHE A 75 -20.20 -1.91 0.90
CA PHE A 75 -20.61 -3.11 0.20
C PHE A 75 -22.14 -3.19 0.15
N SER A 76 -22.70 -3.46 -1.03
CA SER A 76 -24.12 -3.74 -1.20
C SER A 76 -24.31 -4.86 -2.20
N PHE A 77 -25.00 -5.92 -1.77
CA PHE A 77 -25.37 -7.07 -2.59
C PHE A 77 -26.26 -6.68 -3.78
N MET A 78 -26.97 -5.55 -3.71
CA MET A 78 -27.83 -5.06 -4.80
C MET A 78 -27.14 -4.03 -5.71
N SER A 79 -25.83 -3.84 -5.58
CA SER A 79 -25.12 -2.93 -6.48
C SER A 79 -24.96 -3.53 -7.88
N TRP A 80 -25.06 -2.70 -8.93
CA TRP A 80 -24.80 -3.12 -10.31
C TRP A 80 -23.42 -3.76 -10.51
N ALA A 81 -22.40 -3.29 -9.76
CA ALA A 81 -21.06 -3.87 -9.79
C ALA A 81 -21.03 -5.30 -9.23
N PHE A 82 -21.79 -5.57 -8.17
CA PHE A 82 -21.93 -6.91 -7.60
C PHE A 82 -22.66 -7.83 -8.58
N LEU A 83 -23.81 -7.40 -9.13
CA LEU A 83 -24.57 -8.19 -10.10
C LEU A 83 -23.74 -8.54 -11.34
N TYR A 84 -23.01 -7.57 -11.89
CA TYR A 84 -22.06 -7.80 -12.99
C TYR A 84 -21.01 -8.85 -12.61
N SER A 85 -20.37 -8.70 -11.45
CA SER A 85 -19.31 -9.61 -10.99
C SER A 85 -19.85 -11.02 -10.74
N LEU A 86 -21.08 -11.13 -10.23
CA LEU A 86 -21.76 -12.40 -10.02
C LEU A 86 -22.09 -13.10 -11.33
N ALA A 87 -22.74 -12.40 -12.27
CA ALA A 87 -23.08 -12.96 -13.58
C ALA A 87 -21.81 -13.37 -14.35
N PHE A 88 -20.78 -12.52 -14.33
CA PHE A 88 -19.48 -12.81 -14.93
C PHE A 88 -18.87 -14.07 -14.30
N ASN A 89 -18.86 -14.18 -12.98
CA ASN A 89 -18.28 -15.35 -12.30
C ASN A 89 -19.07 -16.64 -12.57
N VAL A 90 -20.41 -16.60 -12.61
CA VAL A 90 -21.23 -17.78 -12.95
C VAL A 90 -20.92 -18.26 -14.37
N ALA A 91 -20.89 -17.36 -15.35
CA ALA A 91 -20.52 -17.69 -16.72
C ALA A 91 -19.11 -18.31 -16.78
N PHE A 92 -18.19 -17.75 -16.00
CA PHE A 92 -16.82 -18.23 -15.90
C PHE A 92 -16.72 -19.63 -15.28
N CYS A 93 -17.46 -19.91 -14.20
CA CYS A 93 -17.49 -21.23 -13.57
C CYS A 93 -18.04 -22.31 -14.52
N VAL A 94 -19.06 -21.97 -15.32
CA VAL A 94 -19.59 -22.88 -16.35
C VAL A 94 -18.53 -23.16 -17.41
N MET A 95 -17.84 -22.13 -17.90
CA MET A 95 -16.75 -22.30 -18.87
C MET A 95 -15.58 -23.11 -18.28
N THR A 96 -15.16 -22.82 -17.05
CA THR A 96 -14.11 -23.60 -16.35
C THR A 96 -14.53 -25.05 -16.23
N THR A 97 -15.77 -25.35 -15.82
CA THR A 97 -16.26 -26.73 -15.70
C THR A 97 -16.21 -27.47 -17.04
N TYR A 98 -16.61 -26.80 -18.12
CA TYR A 98 -16.51 -27.35 -19.48
C TYR A 98 -15.06 -27.64 -19.87
N SER A 99 -14.15 -26.67 -19.66
CA SER A 99 -12.71 -26.83 -19.94
C SER A 99 -12.09 -27.97 -19.14
N VAL A 100 -12.39 -28.04 -17.83
CA VAL A 100 -11.91 -29.09 -16.92
C VAL A 100 -12.36 -30.47 -17.40
N ARG A 101 -13.65 -30.64 -17.71
CA ARG A 101 -14.16 -31.92 -18.25
C ARG A 101 -13.46 -32.31 -19.54
N LYS A 102 -13.21 -31.35 -20.43
CA LYS A 102 -12.54 -31.59 -21.69
C LYS A 102 -11.07 -31.98 -21.50
N ILE A 103 -10.34 -31.31 -20.61
CA ILE A 103 -8.95 -31.65 -20.25
C ILE A 103 -8.89 -33.06 -19.65
N ILE A 104 -9.77 -33.38 -18.70
CA ILE A 104 -9.80 -34.71 -18.07
C ILE A 104 -10.02 -35.80 -19.13
N ARG A 105 -11.03 -35.61 -19.99
CA ARG A 105 -11.41 -36.61 -21.00
C ARG A 105 -10.38 -36.76 -22.12
N ASP A 106 -9.95 -35.64 -22.70
CA ASP A 106 -9.17 -35.65 -23.94
C ASP A 106 -7.66 -35.72 -23.67
N LYS A 107 -7.21 -35.44 -22.44
CA LYS A 107 -5.78 -35.39 -22.10
C LYS A 107 -5.41 -36.32 -20.96
N ILE A 108 -6.05 -36.21 -19.80
CA ILE A 108 -5.63 -36.97 -18.60
C ILE A 108 -5.88 -38.48 -18.76
N TYR A 109 -7.10 -38.89 -19.13
CA TYR A 109 -7.40 -40.32 -19.31
C TYR A 109 -6.56 -41.03 -20.39
N PRO A 110 -6.31 -40.44 -21.58
CA PRO A 110 -5.50 -41.10 -22.60
C PRO A 110 -3.97 -40.93 -22.40
N SER A 111 -3.53 -40.15 -21.40
CA SER A 111 -2.10 -39.94 -21.15
C SER A 111 -1.41 -41.24 -20.77
N GLN A 112 -0.29 -41.54 -21.43
CA GLN A 112 0.52 -42.72 -21.14
C GLN A 112 1.68 -42.42 -20.18
N SER A 113 2.04 -41.14 -20.01
CA SER A 113 3.15 -40.71 -19.17
C SER A 113 2.66 -39.97 -17.92
N PHE A 114 3.33 -40.19 -16.80
CA PHE A 114 3.03 -39.50 -15.54
C PHE A 114 3.29 -37.99 -15.64
N ASP A 115 4.35 -37.58 -16.35
CA ASP A 115 4.71 -36.17 -16.53
C ASP A 115 3.61 -35.41 -17.28
N GLU A 116 3.00 -36.02 -18.30
CA GLU A 116 1.88 -35.43 -19.03
C GLU A 116 0.65 -35.26 -18.13
N ILE A 117 0.32 -36.28 -17.33
CA ILE A 117 -0.79 -36.19 -16.35
C ILE A 117 -0.53 -35.04 -15.36
N MET A 118 0.68 -34.95 -14.80
CA MET A 118 1.05 -33.92 -13.85
C MET A 118 0.95 -32.52 -14.47
N PHE A 119 1.40 -32.36 -15.71
CA PHE A 119 1.25 -31.12 -16.47
C PHE A 119 -0.22 -30.71 -16.60
N TRP A 120 -1.10 -31.64 -16.96
CA TRP A 120 -2.54 -31.38 -17.12
C TRP A 120 -3.30 -31.15 -15.81
N CYS A 121 -2.75 -31.61 -14.68
CA CYS A 121 -3.26 -31.30 -13.35
C CYS A 121 -3.05 -29.84 -12.94
N LEU A 122 -2.05 -29.13 -13.50
CA LEU A 122 -1.82 -27.72 -13.18
C LEU A 122 -3.01 -26.82 -13.57
N PRO A 123 -3.52 -26.84 -14.82
CA PRO A 123 -4.75 -26.12 -15.17
C PRO A 123 -5.95 -26.50 -14.30
N LEU A 124 -6.07 -27.77 -13.87
CA LEU A 124 -7.16 -28.17 -12.95
C LEU A 124 -7.09 -27.43 -11.63
N LEU A 125 -5.89 -27.30 -11.04
CA LEU A 125 -5.66 -26.54 -9.81
C LEU A 125 -5.99 -25.05 -9.99
N PHE A 126 -5.59 -24.45 -11.12
CA PHE A 126 -5.99 -23.08 -11.45
C PHE A 126 -7.51 -22.95 -11.62
N GLY A 127 -8.17 -23.97 -12.20
CA GLY A 127 -9.62 -23.99 -12.36
C GLY A 127 -10.37 -23.96 -11.02
N ILE A 128 -9.80 -24.58 -9.98
CA ILE A 128 -10.37 -24.52 -8.61
C ILE A 128 -10.44 -23.06 -8.11
N GLN A 129 -9.48 -22.21 -8.47
CA GLN A 129 -9.49 -20.79 -8.10
C GLN A 129 -10.64 -20.00 -8.75
N SER A 130 -11.24 -20.48 -9.83
CA SER A 130 -12.46 -19.88 -10.39
C SER A 130 -13.64 -19.97 -9.43
N PHE A 131 -13.77 -21.12 -8.76
CA PHE A 131 -14.85 -21.40 -7.82
C PHE A 131 -14.59 -20.78 -6.45
N LEU A 132 -13.34 -20.83 -5.98
CA LEU A 132 -12.95 -20.24 -4.70
C LEU A 132 -12.87 -18.71 -4.77
N GLY A 133 -12.64 -18.15 -5.96
CA GLY A 133 -12.42 -16.73 -6.18
C GLY A 133 -13.47 -15.82 -5.51
N PRO A 134 -14.77 -15.95 -5.83
CA PRO A 134 -15.82 -15.17 -5.18
C PRO A 134 -15.82 -15.35 -3.67
N ILE A 135 -15.67 -16.59 -3.20
CA ILE A 135 -15.74 -16.91 -1.77
C ILE A 135 -14.61 -16.19 -1.04
N THR A 136 -13.36 -16.31 -1.51
CA THR A 136 -12.21 -15.70 -0.83
C THR A 136 -12.17 -14.18 -1.04
N PHE A 137 -12.28 -13.70 -2.27
CA PHE A 137 -12.16 -12.27 -2.57
C PHE A 137 -13.33 -11.46 -2.04
N TRP A 138 -14.56 -11.96 -2.12
CA TRP A 138 -15.73 -11.20 -1.65
C TRP A 138 -15.87 -11.26 -0.12
N TRP A 139 -15.39 -12.33 0.51
CA TRP A 139 -15.34 -12.42 1.95
C TRP A 139 -14.28 -11.51 2.57
N ASP A 140 -13.08 -11.45 1.98
CA ASP A 140 -12.00 -10.56 2.46
C ASP A 140 -12.14 -9.11 2.00
N ALA A 141 -13.03 -8.86 1.06
CA ALA A 141 -13.29 -7.56 0.46
C ALA A 141 -13.48 -6.41 1.48
N PRO A 142 -14.26 -6.55 2.58
CA PRO A 142 -14.37 -5.52 3.62
C PRO A 142 -13.05 -5.26 4.36
N ARG A 143 -12.22 -6.30 4.55
CA ARG A 143 -10.89 -6.16 5.17
C ARG A 143 -9.95 -5.42 4.23
N THR A 144 -10.01 -5.72 2.94
CA THR A 144 -9.27 -5.01 1.89
C THR A 144 -9.62 -3.52 1.86
N VAL A 145 -10.91 -3.15 1.97
CA VAL A 145 -11.31 -1.73 2.08
C VAL A 145 -10.73 -1.07 3.33
N LYS A 146 -10.78 -1.74 4.49
CA LYS A 146 -10.17 -1.24 5.73
C LYS A 146 -8.66 -1.07 5.59
N TYR A 147 -7.98 -1.99 4.90
CA TYR A 147 -6.56 -1.93 4.61
C TYR A 147 -6.21 -0.70 3.76
N PHE A 148 -6.94 -0.47 2.67
CA PHE A 148 -6.73 0.72 1.84
C PHE A 148 -7.01 2.02 2.58
N LYS A 149 -7.98 2.04 3.49
CA LYS A 149 -8.21 3.19 4.37
C LYS A 149 -7.00 3.46 5.28
N LYS A 150 -6.44 2.43 5.92
CA LYS A 150 -5.24 2.56 6.76
C LYS A 150 -4.04 3.07 5.95
N TRP A 151 -3.86 2.59 4.73
CA TRP A 151 -2.80 3.08 3.83
C TRP A 151 -2.95 4.54 3.46
N LYS A 152 -4.18 4.96 3.14
CA LYS A 152 -4.48 6.38 2.89
C LYS A 152 -4.12 7.22 4.12
N ASP A 153 -4.55 6.80 5.30
CA ASP A 153 -4.26 7.54 6.54
C ASP A 153 -2.75 7.60 6.84
N PHE A 154 -2.02 6.52 6.57
CA PHE A 154 -0.56 6.49 6.66
C PHE A 154 0.10 7.48 5.68
N GLU A 155 -0.30 7.46 4.41
CA GLU A 155 0.27 8.35 3.39
C GLU A 155 -0.05 9.83 3.69
N ASP A 156 -1.27 10.13 4.15
CA ASP A 156 -1.67 11.47 4.56
C ASP A 156 -0.78 11.99 5.71
N LEU A 157 -0.53 11.15 6.72
CA LEU A 157 0.38 11.48 7.83
C LEU A 157 1.82 11.71 7.36
N TRP A 158 2.29 10.94 6.39
CA TRP A 158 3.63 11.06 5.83
C TRP A 158 3.81 12.36 5.02
N ARG A 159 2.82 12.68 4.19
CA ARG A 159 2.79 13.89 3.37
C ARG A 159 2.68 15.16 4.22
N CYS A 160 1.90 15.15 5.29
CA CYS A 160 1.80 16.29 6.21
C CYS A 160 3.16 16.66 6.83
N ARG A 161 4.07 15.70 7.01
CA ARG A 161 5.44 15.97 7.50
C ARG A 161 6.40 16.44 6.40
N LYS A 162 5.91 16.68 5.18
CA LYS A 162 6.70 17.07 3.98
C LYS A 162 7.88 16.13 3.71
N MET A 163 7.80 14.87 4.12
CA MET A 163 8.92 13.93 4.01
C MET A 163 9.12 13.43 2.58
N TYR A 164 8.05 13.01 1.90
CA TYR A 164 8.12 12.47 0.54
C TYR A 164 6.71 12.33 -0.10
N SER A 165 6.61 12.44 -1.43
CA SER A 165 5.37 12.16 -2.18
C SER A 165 5.66 11.17 -3.31
N VAL A 166 5.17 9.94 -3.19
CA VAL A 166 5.35 8.90 -4.20
C VAL A 166 4.51 9.23 -5.44
N LYS A 167 5.11 9.22 -6.63
CA LYS A 167 4.40 9.36 -7.92
C LYS A 167 3.78 8.03 -8.39
N ARG A 168 2.99 7.39 -7.52
CA ARG A 168 2.44 6.03 -7.74
C ARG A 168 1.49 5.93 -8.94
N LEU A 169 0.75 7.01 -9.24
CA LEU A 169 -0.29 7.04 -10.28
C LEU A 169 0.23 6.62 -11.66
N ARG A 170 1.44 7.05 -12.03
CA ARG A 170 2.00 6.76 -13.36
C ARG A 170 2.29 5.27 -13.49
N TYR A 171 2.92 4.68 -12.48
CA TYR A 171 3.27 3.27 -12.46
C TYR A 171 2.03 2.37 -12.41
N THR A 172 1.07 2.67 -11.53
CA THR A 172 -0.17 1.87 -11.45
C THR A 172 -0.96 1.92 -12.74
N ARG A 173 -1.02 3.09 -13.41
CA ARG A 173 -1.68 3.22 -14.71
C ARG A 173 -0.98 2.40 -15.79
N ILE A 174 0.34 2.57 -15.94
CA ILE A 174 1.13 1.83 -16.94
C ILE A 174 0.98 0.32 -16.71
N MET A 175 1.19 -0.14 -15.47
CA MET A 175 1.06 -1.55 -15.08
C MET A 175 -0.34 -2.09 -15.37
N SER A 176 -1.40 -1.38 -14.96
CA SER A 176 -2.78 -1.82 -15.20
C SER A 176 -3.13 -1.89 -16.69
N ALA A 177 -2.58 -0.98 -17.50
CA ALA A 177 -2.79 -0.96 -18.94
C ALA A 177 -1.98 -2.05 -19.67
N SER A 178 -0.79 -2.39 -19.16
CA SER A 178 0.10 -3.39 -19.78
C SER A 178 -0.25 -4.83 -19.42
N ILE A 179 -0.90 -5.08 -18.29
CA ILE A 179 -1.19 -6.45 -17.85
C ILE A 179 -2.13 -7.19 -18.81
N ILE A 180 -3.20 -6.54 -19.30
CA ILE A 180 -4.14 -7.18 -20.23
C ILE A 180 -3.43 -7.66 -21.51
N PRO A 181 -2.71 -6.81 -22.28
CA PRO A 181 -2.03 -7.28 -23.48
C PRO A 181 -0.93 -8.31 -23.15
N MET A 182 -0.22 -8.15 -22.03
CA MET A 182 0.77 -9.13 -21.58
C MET A 182 0.15 -10.50 -21.35
N THR A 183 -1.02 -10.58 -20.68
CA THR A 183 -1.72 -11.86 -20.51
C THR A 183 -2.12 -12.47 -21.84
N ILE A 184 -2.62 -11.68 -22.78
CA ILE A 184 -2.99 -12.18 -24.12
C ILE A 184 -1.77 -12.77 -24.85
N ILE A 185 -0.62 -12.10 -24.81
CA ILE A 185 0.62 -12.59 -25.41
C ILE A 185 1.06 -13.91 -24.78
N ILE A 186 1.04 -13.99 -23.44
CA ILE A 186 1.36 -15.24 -22.71
C ILE A 186 0.41 -16.36 -23.17
N PHE A 187 -0.89 -16.11 -23.25
CA PHE A 187 -1.85 -17.12 -23.71
C PHE A 187 -1.62 -17.57 -25.15
N ILE A 188 -1.35 -16.64 -26.07
CA ILE A 188 -1.04 -16.99 -27.47
C ILE A 188 0.22 -17.86 -27.53
N TYR A 189 1.26 -17.48 -26.78
CA TYR A 189 2.49 -18.26 -26.68
C TYR A 189 2.24 -19.67 -26.14
N GLU A 190 1.54 -19.81 -25.03
CA GLU A 190 1.18 -21.11 -24.44
C GLU A 190 0.38 -21.99 -25.43
N THR A 191 -0.61 -21.42 -26.10
CA THR A 191 -1.38 -22.17 -27.12
C THR A 191 -0.57 -22.55 -28.36
N SER A 192 0.47 -21.79 -28.70
CA SER A 192 1.36 -22.09 -29.82
C SER A 192 2.34 -23.20 -29.45
N THR A 193 2.80 -23.21 -28.20
CA THR A 193 3.75 -24.21 -27.67
C THR A 193 3.09 -25.57 -27.44
N ILE A 194 1.79 -25.60 -27.11
CA ILE A 194 1.06 -26.84 -26.84
C ILE A 194 0.11 -27.15 -28.00
N PRO A 195 0.60 -27.75 -29.10
CA PRO A 195 -0.23 -28.05 -30.27
C PRO A 195 -1.35 -29.03 -29.89
N LYS A 196 -2.51 -28.89 -30.54
CA LYS A 196 -3.73 -29.73 -30.39
C LYS A 196 -4.65 -29.38 -29.22
N ILE A 197 -4.64 -28.13 -28.75
CA ILE A 197 -5.64 -27.64 -27.79
C ILE A 197 -6.33 -26.43 -28.39
N SER A 198 -7.66 -26.40 -28.28
CA SER A 198 -8.42 -25.23 -28.67
C SER A 198 -8.20 -24.09 -27.68
N LEU A 199 -7.95 -22.87 -28.18
CA LEU A 199 -7.80 -21.64 -27.38
C LEU A 199 -8.98 -21.42 -26.43
N PHE A 200 -10.19 -21.86 -26.81
CA PHE A 200 -11.39 -21.78 -25.97
C PHE A 200 -11.26 -22.52 -24.63
N ILE A 201 -10.42 -23.55 -24.54
CA ILE A 201 -10.18 -24.27 -23.28
C ILE A 201 -9.45 -23.39 -22.27
N PHE A 202 -8.60 -22.47 -22.77
CA PHE A 202 -7.77 -21.58 -21.96
C PHE A 202 -8.43 -20.24 -21.62
N LEU A 203 -9.48 -19.86 -22.36
CA LEU A 203 -10.24 -18.64 -22.13
C LEU A 203 -10.67 -18.44 -20.65
N PRO A 204 -11.17 -19.47 -19.93
CA PRO A 204 -11.52 -19.34 -18.51
C PRO A 204 -10.33 -19.28 -17.55
N TYR A 205 -9.11 -19.04 -18.02
CA TYR A 205 -7.95 -18.78 -17.15
C TYR A 205 -7.46 -17.33 -17.28
N ILE A 206 -7.91 -16.58 -18.29
CA ILE A 206 -7.47 -15.20 -18.53
C ILE A 206 -7.77 -14.28 -17.32
N PRO A 207 -9.02 -14.16 -16.83
CA PRO A 207 -9.33 -13.41 -15.61
C PRO A 207 -8.53 -13.80 -14.37
N ILE A 208 -8.18 -15.08 -14.21
CA ILE A 208 -7.34 -15.54 -13.08
C ILE A 208 -5.96 -14.93 -13.23
N LEU A 209 -5.31 -15.15 -14.38
CA LEU A 209 -3.96 -14.66 -14.64
C LEU A 209 -3.87 -13.13 -14.56
N VAL A 210 -4.85 -12.41 -15.11
CA VAL A 210 -4.92 -10.94 -15.01
C VAL A 210 -4.97 -10.49 -13.54
N THR A 211 -5.78 -11.17 -12.73
CA THR A 211 -5.94 -10.84 -11.30
C THR A 211 -4.65 -11.11 -10.54
N ASP A 212 -4.01 -12.26 -10.78
CA ASP A 212 -2.77 -12.64 -10.09
C ASP A 212 -1.62 -11.69 -10.44
N LEU A 213 -1.45 -11.34 -11.72
CA LEU A 213 -0.43 -10.37 -12.14
C LEU A 213 -0.69 -8.97 -11.58
N LEU A 214 -1.96 -8.54 -11.49
CA LEU A 214 -2.31 -7.26 -10.86
C LEU A 214 -1.99 -7.26 -9.37
N MET A 215 -2.33 -8.33 -8.67
CA MET A 215 -2.06 -8.46 -7.24
C MET A 215 -0.55 -8.53 -6.98
N LEU A 216 0.19 -9.31 -7.76
CA LEU A 216 1.64 -9.39 -7.67
C LEU A 216 2.30 -8.03 -7.92
N GLY A 217 1.89 -7.34 -8.99
CA GLY A 217 2.39 -6.00 -9.31
C GLY A 217 2.04 -4.97 -8.23
N HIS A 218 0.83 -5.05 -7.66
CA HIS A 218 0.44 -4.21 -6.52
C HIS A 218 1.29 -4.46 -5.28
N TRP A 219 1.53 -5.73 -4.93
CA TRP A 219 2.36 -6.11 -3.79
C TRP A 219 3.80 -5.67 -3.97
N TRP A 220 4.38 -5.91 -5.15
CA TRP A 220 5.72 -5.44 -5.50
C TRP A 220 5.85 -3.92 -5.34
N LEU A 221 4.89 -3.16 -5.88
CA LEU A 221 4.87 -1.69 -5.74
C LEU A 221 4.73 -1.24 -4.29
N THR A 222 3.91 -1.94 -3.51
CA THR A 222 3.70 -1.62 -2.09
C THR A 222 4.96 -1.88 -1.27
N LEU A 223 5.67 -2.98 -1.53
CA LEU A 223 6.95 -3.29 -0.90
C LEU A 223 8.02 -2.28 -1.30
N HIS A 224 8.09 -1.93 -2.59
CA HIS A 224 9.02 -0.91 -3.07
C HIS A 224 8.80 0.44 -2.38
N ASP A 225 7.55 0.88 -2.27
CA ASP A 225 7.22 2.12 -1.57
C ASP A 225 7.55 2.04 -0.08
N LEU A 226 7.34 0.89 0.56
CA LEU A 226 7.69 0.68 1.96
C LEU A 226 9.20 0.80 2.19
N THR A 227 10.01 0.26 1.29
CA THR A 227 11.48 0.42 1.32
C THR A 227 11.88 1.89 1.23
N LEU A 228 11.30 2.64 0.28
CA LEU A 228 11.56 4.08 0.15
C LEU A 228 11.16 4.86 1.40
N TYR A 229 10.01 4.54 2.00
CA TYR A 229 9.58 5.16 3.26
C TYR A 229 10.56 4.86 4.40
N ALA A 230 11.03 3.61 4.50
CA ALA A 230 11.99 3.19 5.52
C ALA A 230 13.35 3.92 5.36
N GLU A 231 13.87 4.03 4.13
CA GLU A 231 15.11 4.76 3.85
C GLU A 231 15.00 6.24 4.24
N HIS A 232 13.93 6.91 3.83
CA HIS A 232 13.69 8.31 4.19
C HIS A 232 13.52 8.50 5.70
N PHE A 233 12.88 7.55 6.37
CA PHE A 233 12.73 7.55 7.82
C PHE A 233 14.08 7.45 8.53
N LEU A 234 14.93 6.51 8.11
CA LEU A 234 16.27 6.32 8.66
C LEU A 234 17.15 7.56 8.49
N ILE A 235 17.14 8.17 7.30
CA ILE A 235 17.85 9.42 7.03
C ILE A 235 17.35 10.54 7.95
N SER A 236 16.04 10.63 8.18
CA SER A 236 15.46 11.63 9.07
C SER A 236 15.88 11.41 10.53
N ILE A 237 15.93 10.17 11.00
CA ILE A 237 16.41 9.83 12.35
C ILE A 237 17.89 10.20 12.49
N PHE A 238 18.70 9.84 11.49
CA PHE A 238 20.13 10.12 11.53
C PHE A 238 20.44 11.62 11.56
N LYS A 239 19.73 12.41 10.74
CA LYS A 239 19.83 13.89 10.79
C LYS A 239 19.42 14.45 12.13
N PHE A 240 18.34 13.92 12.71
CA PHE A 240 17.88 14.34 14.03
C PHE A 240 18.92 14.04 15.13
N ALA A 241 19.47 12.82 15.14
CA ALA A 241 20.50 12.42 16.09
C ALA A 241 21.78 13.26 15.93
N SER A 242 22.23 13.48 14.69
CA SER A 242 23.39 14.34 14.40
C SER A 242 23.20 15.76 14.91
N ASN A 243 22.03 16.38 14.66
CA ASN A 243 21.72 17.70 15.17
C ASN A 243 21.70 17.74 16.70
N ALA A 244 21.10 16.74 17.35
CA ALA A 244 21.05 16.64 18.81
C ALA A 244 22.45 16.55 19.44
N VAL A 245 23.36 15.79 18.82
CA VAL A 245 24.77 15.71 19.24
C VAL A 245 25.46 17.07 19.09
N THR A 246 25.27 17.76 17.96
CA THR A 246 25.82 19.10 17.75
C THR A 246 25.34 20.10 18.82
N TYR A 247 24.05 20.08 19.16
CA TYR A 247 23.51 20.94 20.23
C TYR A 247 24.08 20.60 21.60
N LEU A 248 24.28 19.31 21.90
CA LEU A 248 24.92 18.89 23.15
C LEU A 248 26.36 19.38 23.23
N ILE A 249 27.13 19.27 22.15
CA ILE A 249 28.51 19.78 22.09
C ILE A 249 28.54 21.29 22.32
N VAL A 250 27.69 22.06 21.64
CA VAL A 250 27.60 23.52 21.81
C VAL A 250 27.25 23.86 23.27
N LEU A 251 26.30 23.15 23.87
CA LEU A 251 25.87 23.39 25.25
C LEU A 251 26.96 23.05 26.27
N VAL A 252 27.74 21.98 26.04
CA VAL A 252 28.91 21.62 26.85
C VAL A 252 30.02 22.68 26.73
N GLN A 253 30.31 23.16 25.52
CA GLN A 253 31.30 24.22 25.29
C GLN A 253 30.91 25.55 25.97
N MET A 254 29.63 25.95 25.88
CA MET A 254 29.14 27.14 26.59
C MET A 254 29.25 27.02 28.11
N LYS A 255 29.08 25.80 28.66
CA LYS A 255 29.25 25.54 30.09
C LYS A 255 30.71 25.53 30.54
N ALA A 256 31.62 25.07 29.69
CA ALA A 256 33.06 25.00 29.97
C ALA A 256 33.75 26.38 29.95
N HIS A 257 33.27 27.31 29.11
CA HIS A 257 33.87 28.64 28.94
C HIS A 257 32.89 29.80 29.24
N PRO A 258 32.39 29.96 30.49
CA PRO A 258 31.40 30.99 30.82
C PRO A 258 31.95 32.42 30.70
N LYS A 259 33.27 32.61 30.71
CA LYS A 259 33.94 33.93 30.72
C LYS A 259 34.14 34.54 29.32
N ALA A 260 34.01 33.76 28.24
CA ALA A 260 34.24 34.25 26.87
C ALA A 260 33.02 34.97 26.27
N LEU A 261 31.85 34.82 26.86
CA LEU A 261 30.60 35.47 26.44
C LEU A 261 30.40 36.82 27.12
N GLY A 262 31.51 37.51 27.48
CA GLY A 262 31.54 38.78 28.19
C GLY A 262 30.40 39.69 27.75
N LEU A 263 29.29 39.62 28.49
CA LEU A 263 28.24 40.62 28.45
C LEU A 263 28.94 41.87 28.94
N HIS A 264 29.42 42.68 28.00
CA HIS A 264 29.85 44.02 28.31
C HIS A 264 28.69 44.66 29.07
N PRO A 265 28.89 45.07 30.33
CA PRO A 265 27.85 45.78 31.05
C PRO A 265 27.47 46.97 30.18
N ILE A 266 26.18 47.07 29.84
CA ILE A 266 25.61 48.25 29.18
C ILE A 266 25.97 49.41 30.11
N GLN A 267 26.99 50.17 29.70
CA GLN A 267 27.50 51.29 30.45
C GLN A 267 26.35 52.29 30.56
N GLY A 268 25.86 52.48 31.80
CA GLY A 268 24.78 53.40 32.09
C GLY A 268 25.11 54.79 31.55
N SER A 269 24.22 55.28 30.70
CA SER A 269 24.20 56.66 30.24
C SER A 269 24.10 57.58 31.46
N GLY A 270 25.23 58.20 31.83
CA GLY A 270 25.30 59.21 32.87
C GLY A 270 24.58 60.46 32.40
N SER A 271 23.41 60.72 32.98
CA SER A 271 22.67 61.98 32.87
C SER A 271 23.46 63.07 33.60
N ASN A 272 24.09 63.96 32.83
CA ASN A 272 24.65 65.20 33.35
C ASN A 272 23.52 66.11 33.85
N LYS A 273 23.49 66.35 35.17
CA LYS A 273 22.92 67.54 35.77
C LYS A 273 24.06 68.54 36.00
N THR A 274 24.00 69.69 35.35
CA THR A 274 24.63 70.91 35.87
C THR A 274 23.69 72.08 35.73
N MET A 275 23.66 72.82 36.82
CA MET A 275 22.96 74.05 37.17
C MET A 275 23.82 75.25 36.78
#